data_AF-A0A2E7CFQ0-F1
#
_entry.id   AF-A0A2E7CFQ0-F1
#
_cell.length_a   1.000
_cell.length_b   1.000
_cell.length_c   1.000
_cell.angle_alpha   90.00
_cell.angle_beta   90.00
_cell.angle_gamma   90.00
#
_symmetry.space_group_name_H-M   'P 1'
#
loop_
_entity.id
_entity.type
_entity.pdbx_description
1 polymer ?
#
loop_
_entity_poly.entity_id
_entity_poly.type
_entity_poly.pdbx_seq_one_letter_code
_entity_poly.pdbx_strand_id
1 'polypeptide(L)'
;MFRGLLSAAFGSRYMRSRHWCEHMKPRANALLTALLLCLSTLPMTVSAQVEPIQNDFAYGVEYDWSNLDEDIDSITGINLNEILSRTMLAATDAGLNLTVAQLSTGSSNIFVESAEDRTPTTIDLDGDVHDVWMRMTDVTIRHAVLFDSALITEWVDASGADPAGFDGYLSVDSENAVAVDVNMVEYLDDDYNLYGVDMDFSLASEVSVEFMMDVSVEGGGDDLGLAVTFGTAFDFDVPSSNAEWRLGHETPFLSALSTYESVHADCTDDAFITTSGVEADIGIECGMMEGDYTVSTGFSVDLADVPTENFGLDSGLLDLSISDQISTSGSFETDMSGFIGDGDDFDDEAEGVGYGGGADASIIIEEGGSPVDVVSCDCGTANPIMFLMLATMLTEIGEAFAEDAAEELGGTFEDELSEAIEEISEEFGGDDAESVDGMDGEPFYCNNGNTIGSYDQWRIGNGEDDCGDWSDETPNETYFVCNDWGQGHEGIPRDQVNDGNEDCSDSSDEGVLWMDYVSVGVMGMFVCADGSGEVSEWSLENGWDDCDDGSDELPDAEGALERVTLATVNAGGYNQQDVNDDGTVVVATGSPDLSGTRTSLAMMAAETLGIDYHDVRITVADTA
;
A
#
# COMPACT_ATOMS: atom_id res chain seq x y z
N MET A 1 27.77 20.78 16.41
CA MET A 1 28.73 20.84 17.53
C MET A 1 30.05 20.24 17.03
N PHE A 2 31.13 21.03 16.95
CA PHE A 2 32.54 20.65 16.71
C PHE A 2 32.90 20.01 15.35
N ARG A 3 34.01 20.28 14.66
CA ARG A 3 35.19 21.20 14.71
C ARG A 3 35.98 20.78 13.45
N GLY A 4 36.69 21.60 12.69
CA GLY A 4 37.13 22.97 12.84
C GLY A 4 38.42 23.16 12.03
N LEU A 5 38.69 24.39 11.60
CA LEU A 5 40.02 24.85 11.29
C LEU A 5 40.20 26.26 11.87
N LEU A 6 41.00 26.29 12.94
CA LEU A 6 41.69 27.43 13.58
C LEU A 6 42.48 28.26 12.53
N SER A 7 42.91 29.50 12.72
CA SER A 7 42.83 30.52 13.79
C SER A 7 43.69 31.72 13.32
N ALA A 8 43.56 32.82 14.04
CA ALA A 8 44.48 33.96 14.18
C ALA A 8 44.38 35.09 13.14
N ALA A 9 44.48 36.37 13.49
CA ALA A 9 44.35 37.18 14.71
C ALA A 9 44.79 38.60 14.30
N PHE A 10 44.37 39.61 15.09
CA PHE A 10 44.78 41.04 15.05
C PHE A 10 44.21 41.89 13.89
N GLY A 11 43.71 43.10 14.09
CA GLY A 11 43.65 43.98 15.24
C GLY A 11 43.37 45.42 14.78
N SER A 12 42.44 46.09 15.47
CA SER A 12 41.99 47.49 15.32
C SER A 12 43.10 48.55 15.25
N ARG A 13 42.91 49.62 14.44
CA ARG A 13 42.91 51.05 14.90
C ARG A 13 42.87 52.12 13.77
N TYR A 14 41.86 52.97 13.84
CA TYR A 14 41.88 54.45 13.91
C TYR A 14 42.86 55.33 13.08
N MET A 15 42.23 56.31 12.39
CA MET A 15 42.55 57.77 12.31
C MET A 15 43.30 58.39 11.10
N ARG A 16 42.52 59.17 10.33
CA ARG A 16 42.71 60.57 9.85
C ARG A 16 43.99 61.04 9.11
N SER A 17 43.71 61.53 7.89
CA SER A 17 43.94 62.91 7.37
C SER A 17 44.99 63.17 6.27
N ARG A 18 44.44 63.60 5.13
CA ARG A 18 44.70 64.82 4.33
C ARG A 18 45.99 65.01 3.51
N HIS A 19 45.69 65.46 2.27
CA HIS A 19 46.49 66.18 1.26
C HIS A 19 47.32 65.26 0.34
N TRP A 20 47.27 65.32 -0.99
CA TRP A 20 47.21 66.47 -1.90
C TRP A 20 46.49 66.11 -3.22
N CYS A 21 45.79 67.10 -3.77
CA CYS A 21 45.26 67.12 -5.13
C CYS A 21 46.40 67.43 -6.12
N GLU A 22 46.44 66.81 -7.30
CA GLU A 22 46.49 67.56 -8.57
C GLU A 22 46.58 66.66 -9.83
N HIS A 23 45.74 67.03 -10.80
CA HIS A 23 45.91 66.87 -12.25
C HIS A 23 45.78 65.47 -12.90
N MET A 24 44.53 65.07 -13.14
CA MET A 24 44.19 64.36 -14.39
C MET A 24 43.23 65.19 -15.26
N LYS A 25 43.55 65.24 -16.55
CA LYS A 25 43.10 66.21 -17.55
C LYS A 25 41.60 66.08 -17.89
N PRO A 26 40.87 67.19 -18.13
CA PRO A 26 39.45 67.18 -18.54
C PRO A 26 39.17 66.53 -19.90
N ARG A 27 40.21 66.15 -20.66
CA ARG A 27 40.08 65.46 -21.95
C ARG A 27 39.83 63.95 -21.82
N ALA A 28 40.25 63.31 -20.73
CA ALA A 28 40.03 61.88 -20.51
C ALA A 28 38.58 61.59 -20.11
N ASN A 29 38.00 62.45 -19.25
CA ASN A 29 36.61 62.30 -18.82
C ASN A 29 35.62 62.56 -19.95
N ALA A 30 35.88 63.56 -20.81
CA ALA A 30 35.02 63.84 -21.96
C ALA A 30 35.00 62.67 -22.98
N LEU A 31 36.14 62.02 -23.19
CA LEU A 31 36.26 60.83 -24.04
C LEU A 31 35.57 59.61 -23.43
N LEU A 32 35.66 59.43 -22.12
CA LEU A 32 34.98 58.34 -21.41
C LEU A 32 33.46 58.52 -21.42
N THR A 33 32.95 59.74 -21.18
CA THR A 33 31.52 60.03 -21.29
C THR A 33 31.01 59.96 -22.73
N ALA A 34 31.80 60.35 -23.72
CA ALA A 34 31.42 60.20 -25.13
C ALA A 34 31.41 58.73 -25.57
N LEU A 35 32.34 57.90 -25.06
CA LEU A 35 32.33 56.46 -25.31
C LEU A 35 31.10 55.80 -24.67
N LEU A 36 30.78 56.15 -23.41
CA LEU A 36 29.59 55.67 -22.69
C LEU A 36 28.28 56.12 -23.35
N LEU A 37 28.23 57.33 -23.90
CA LEU A 37 27.07 57.82 -24.67
C LEU A 37 26.94 57.12 -26.04
N CYS A 38 28.04 56.81 -26.73
CA CYS A 38 27.99 56.01 -27.95
C CYS A 38 27.60 54.55 -27.69
N LEU A 39 28.02 53.97 -26.56
CA LEU A 39 27.58 52.65 -26.10
C LEU A 39 26.08 52.62 -25.76
N SER A 40 25.49 53.74 -25.30
CA SER A 40 24.04 53.86 -25.05
C SER A 40 23.18 53.99 -26.32
N THR A 41 23.81 54.14 -27.50
CA THR A 41 23.12 54.27 -28.79
C THR A 41 23.32 53.07 -29.71
N LEU A 42 24.03 52.04 -29.27
CA LEU A 42 23.86 50.73 -29.89
C LEU A 42 22.40 50.33 -29.65
N PRO A 43 21.63 49.91 -30.68
CA PRO A 43 20.39 49.21 -30.39
C PRO A 43 20.79 48.05 -29.50
N MET A 44 20.43 48.14 -28.21
CA MET A 44 20.23 46.93 -27.45
C MET A 44 19.09 46.27 -28.22
N THR A 45 19.43 45.39 -29.16
CA THR A 45 18.62 44.21 -29.35
C THR A 45 18.70 43.52 -28.00
N VAL A 46 17.83 43.96 -27.07
CA VAL A 46 17.21 43.04 -26.15
C VAL A 46 16.55 42.07 -27.12
N SER A 47 17.30 41.02 -27.50
CA SER A 47 16.62 39.76 -27.70
C SER A 47 15.96 39.57 -26.35
N ALA A 48 14.65 39.76 -26.29
CA ALA A 48 13.89 39.07 -25.27
C ALA A 48 14.22 37.62 -25.57
N GLN A 49 15.27 37.07 -24.94
CA GLN A 49 15.30 35.65 -24.69
C GLN A 49 14.13 35.51 -23.72
N VAL A 50 12.97 35.22 -24.30
CA VAL A 50 11.91 34.54 -23.58
C VAL A 50 12.64 33.38 -22.89
N GLU A 51 12.60 33.32 -21.56
CA GLU A 51 13.10 32.11 -20.90
C GLU A 51 12.36 30.94 -21.54
N PRO A 52 13.08 29.97 -22.13
CA PRO A 52 12.45 28.87 -22.83
C PRO A 52 11.62 28.04 -21.85
N ILE A 53 12.08 27.95 -20.60
CA ILE A 53 11.35 27.34 -19.49
C ILE A 53 10.27 28.29 -19.00
N GLN A 54 9.02 27.83 -19.00
CA GLN A 54 7.82 28.54 -18.54
C GLN A 54 6.98 27.62 -17.66
N ASN A 55 6.02 28.21 -16.94
CA ASN A 55 5.05 27.49 -16.10
C ASN A 55 5.70 26.42 -15.20
N ASP A 56 6.86 26.76 -14.63
CA ASP A 56 7.59 25.94 -13.67
C ASP A 56 6.88 25.99 -12.30
N PHE A 57 6.39 24.85 -11.84
CA PHE A 57 5.79 24.69 -10.53
C PHE A 57 6.17 23.35 -9.91
N ALA A 58 6.24 23.34 -8.58
CA ALA A 58 6.41 22.13 -7.80
C ALA A 58 5.49 22.13 -6.59
N TYR A 59 4.92 20.97 -6.27
CA TYR A 59 4.12 20.74 -5.07
C TYR A 59 4.39 19.33 -4.54
N GLY A 60 4.00 19.08 -3.29
CA GLY A 60 4.20 17.78 -2.68
C GLY A 60 3.56 17.66 -1.31
N VAL A 61 3.51 16.43 -0.82
CA VAL A 61 3.00 16.08 0.51
C VAL A 61 4.07 15.25 1.22
N GLU A 62 4.28 15.55 2.49
CA GLU A 62 5.19 14.84 3.39
C GLU A 62 4.41 14.40 4.63
N TYR A 63 4.54 13.13 5.00
CA TYR A 63 4.04 12.55 6.23
C TYR A 63 5.21 12.07 7.09
N ASP A 64 5.26 12.53 8.34
CA ASP A 64 6.26 12.14 9.33
C ASP A 64 5.68 11.06 10.24
N TRP A 65 6.21 9.85 10.13
CA TRP A 65 5.73 8.65 10.83
C TRP A 65 5.93 8.69 12.34
N SER A 66 6.66 9.68 12.87
CA SER A 66 6.73 9.90 14.32
C SER A 66 5.42 10.47 14.90
N ASN A 67 4.50 10.96 14.07
CA ASN A 67 3.20 11.46 14.50
C ASN A 67 2.09 10.40 14.48
N LEU A 68 2.37 9.17 14.04
CA LEU A 68 1.38 8.10 13.86
C LEU A 68 0.49 7.89 15.09
N ASP A 69 1.07 7.85 16.29
CA ASP A 69 0.33 7.69 17.55
C ASP A 69 -0.65 8.84 17.81
N GLU A 70 -0.21 10.09 17.59
CA GLU A 70 -1.04 11.28 17.81
C GLU A 70 -2.16 11.35 16.76
N ASP A 71 -1.86 10.97 15.52
CA ASP A 71 -2.80 10.98 14.42
C ASP A 71 -3.88 9.91 14.62
N ILE A 72 -3.51 8.68 15.01
CA ILE A 72 -4.47 7.62 15.36
C ILE A 72 -5.40 8.08 16.48
N ASP A 73 -4.87 8.69 17.55
CA ASP A 73 -5.70 9.24 18.63
C ASP A 73 -6.64 10.34 18.11
N SER A 74 -6.16 11.21 17.23
CA SER A 74 -6.97 12.29 16.67
C SER A 74 -8.11 11.82 15.76
N ILE A 75 -7.86 10.80 14.94
CA ILE A 75 -8.79 10.28 13.93
C ILE A 75 -9.78 9.31 14.58
N THR A 76 -9.29 8.43 15.46
CA THR A 76 -10.08 7.32 16.01
C THR A 76 -10.54 7.56 17.44
N GLY A 77 -9.93 8.50 18.16
CA GLY A 77 -10.11 8.68 19.61
C GLY A 77 -9.44 7.58 20.46
N ILE A 78 -8.66 6.68 19.84
CA ILE A 78 -7.98 5.58 20.49
C ILE A 78 -6.55 6.00 20.85
N ASN A 79 -6.29 6.14 22.14
CA ASN A 79 -4.95 6.43 22.63
C ASN A 79 -4.17 5.13 22.90
N LEU A 80 -3.34 4.72 21.93
CA LEU A 80 -2.52 3.50 22.02
C LEU A 80 -1.59 3.51 23.24
N ASN A 81 -0.97 4.66 23.51
CA ASN A 81 -0.09 4.86 24.66
C ASN A 81 -0.81 4.61 26.00
N GLU A 82 -2.08 5.03 26.12
CA GLU A 82 -2.91 4.76 27.29
C GLU A 82 -3.26 3.26 27.42
N ILE A 83 -3.61 2.60 26.31
CA ILE A 83 -3.92 1.16 26.29
C ILE A 83 -2.71 0.36 26.76
N LEU A 84 -1.54 0.59 26.15
CA LEU A 84 -0.29 -0.10 26.52
C LEU A 84 0.08 0.18 27.98
N SER A 85 -0.08 1.42 28.44
CA SER A 85 0.17 1.79 29.84
C SER A 85 -0.76 1.05 30.81
N ARG A 86 -2.05 0.94 30.50
CA ARG A 86 -3.02 0.20 31.33
C ARG A 86 -2.70 -1.29 31.36
N THR A 87 -2.30 -1.89 30.24
CA THR A 87 -1.90 -3.30 30.16
C THR A 87 -0.66 -3.58 31.02
N MET A 88 0.38 -2.74 30.94
CA MET A 88 1.58 -2.87 31.78
C MET A 88 1.27 -2.72 33.28
N LEU A 89 0.34 -1.83 33.64
CA LEU A 89 -0.12 -1.68 35.02
C LEU A 89 -0.89 -2.92 35.51
N ALA A 90 -1.78 -3.47 34.69
CA ALA A 90 -2.52 -4.68 35.03
C ALA A 90 -1.59 -5.90 35.20
N ALA A 91 -0.57 -6.02 34.35
CA ALA A 91 0.48 -7.03 34.51
C ALA A 91 1.23 -6.86 35.84
N THR A 92 1.62 -5.62 36.17
CA THR A 92 2.29 -5.31 37.44
C THR A 92 1.42 -5.69 38.64
N ASP A 93 0.11 -5.39 38.60
CA ASP A 93 -0.85 -5.77 39.65
C ASP A 93 -1.02 -7.29 39.78
N ALA A 94 -0.84 -8.04 38.69
CA ALA A 94 -0.81 -9.50 38.67
C ALA A 94 0.54 -10.10 39.13
N GLY A 95 1.56 -9.27 39.38
CA GLY A 95 2.90 -9.71 39.78
C GLY A 95 3.83 -10.08 38.61
N LEU A 96 3.48 -9.67 37.40
CA LEU A 96 4.26 -9.82 36.17
C LEU A 96 4.93 -8.48 35.84
N ASN A 97 6.25 -8.46 35.66
CA ASN A 97 6.94 -7.27 35.13
C ASN A 97 6.81 -7.30 33.60
N LEU A 98 6.01 -6.40 33.02
CA LEU A 98 5.79 -6.31 31.57
C LEU A 98 6.14 -4.92 31.08
N THR A 99 7.00 -4.83 30.08
CA THR A 99 7.29 -3.61 29.32
C THR A 99 6.96 -3.87 27.85
N VAL A 100 6.14 -2.98 27.28
CA VAL A 100 5.90 -2.93 25.83
C VAL A 100 6.44 -1.60 25.34
N ALA A 101 7.32 -1.64 24.33
CA ALA A 101 7.89 -0.47 23.69
C ALA A 101 7.61 -0.56 22.19
N GLN A 102 7.18 0.54 21.60
CA GLN A 102 6.96 0.68 20.16
C GLN A 102 7.53 2.01 19.71
N LEU A 103 8.10 2.02 18.51
CA LEU A 103 8.65 3.22 17.90
C LEU A 103 8.53 3.10 16.38
N SER A 104 7.77 4.02 15.78
CA SER A 104 7.78 4.26 14.34
C SER A 104 8.58 5.51 14.03
N THR A 105 9.54 5.42 13.12
CA THR A 105 10.26 6.59 12.60
C THR A 105 10.39 6.51 11.09
N GLY A 106 10.34 7.65 10.42
CA GLY A 106 10.41 7.66 8.97
C GLY A 106 9.63 8.80 8.36
N SER A 107 9.63 8.83 7.03
CA SER A 107 8.83 9.79 6.27
C SER A 107 8.31 9.17 4.98
N SER A 108 7.08 9.50 4.60
CA SER A 108 6.53 9.28 3.27
C SER A 108 6.41 10.61 2.55
N ASN A 109 6.91 10.69 1.32
CA ASN A 109 6.92 11.91 0.54
C ASN A 109 6.50 11.63 -0.90
N ILE A 110 5.70 12.53 -1.44
CA ILE A 110 5.45 12.65 -2.88
C ILE A 110 5.76 14.08 -3.31
N PHE A 111 6.58 14.22 -4.33
CA PHE A 111 6.92 15.50 -4.95
C PHE A 111 6.61 15.43 -6.44
N VAL A 112 5.96 16.47 -6.95
CA VAL A 112 5.66 16.64 -8.37
C VAL A 112 6.23 17.97 -8.81
N GLU A 113 7.10 17.95 -9.80
CA GLU A 113 7.66 19.13 -10.47
C GLU A 113 7.24 19.09 -11.93
N SER A 114 6.81 20.22 -12.48
CA SER A 114 6.43 20.31 -13.89
C SER A 114 6.89 21.63 -14.49
N ALA A 115 7.42 21.57 -15.70
CA ALA A 115 7.94 22.72 -16.42
C ALA A 115 7.71 22.59 -17.93
N GLU A 116 7.35 23.69 -18.59
CA GLU A 116 7.24 23.77 -20.05
C GLU A 116 8.56 24.28 -20.65
N ASP A 117 9.25 23.49 -21.47
CA ASP A 117 10.34 23.95 -22.32
C ASP A 117 9.84 24.29 -23.72
N ARG A 118 9.65 25.59 -23.96
CA ARG A 118 9.23 26.21 -25.23
C ARG A 118 10.36 26.35 -26.24
N THR A 119 11.49 25.65 -26.05
CA THR A 119 12.53 25.55 -27.07
C THR A 119 11.95 24.78 -28.26
N PRO A 120 11.94 25.36 -29.48
CA PRO A 120 11.41 24.66 -30.65
C PRO A 120 12.14 23.35 -30.89
N THR A 121 11.39 22.25 -30.88
CA THR A 121 11.88 20.91 -31.21
C THR A 121 10.97 20.28 -32.26
N THR A 122 11.32 19.08 -32.72
CA THR A 122 10.51 18.35 -33.71
C THR A 122 10.33 16.90 -33.31
N ILE A 123 9.12 16.37 -33.54
CA ILE A 123 8.80 14.95 -33.39
C ILE A 123 8.45 14.37 -34.77
N ASP A 124 8.79 13.11 -34.99
CA ASP A 124 8.51 12.37 -36.24
C ASP A 124 7.41 11.35 -35.94
N LEU A 125 6.25 11.52 -36.59
CA LEU A 125 5.14 10.58 -36.55
C LEU A 125 5.06 9.90 -37.92
N ASP A 126 5.43 8.63 -38.01
CA ASP A 126 5.37 7.82 -39.24
C ASP A 126 6.01 8.44 -40.50
N GLY A 127 7.04 9.28 -40.32
CA GLY A 127 7.79 9.94 -41.38
C GLY A 127 7.35 11.39 -41.66
N ASP A 128 6.34 11.89 -40.96
CA ASP A 128 5.92 13.29 -40.97
C ASP A 128 6.48 14.02 -39.74
N VAL A 129 7.20 15.12 -40.00
CA VAL A 129 7.90 15.89 -38.96
C VAL A 129 7.08 17.09 -38.54
N HIS A 130 6.78 17.19 -37.25
CA HIS A 130 5.98 18.24 -36.64
C HIS A 130 6.82 19.14 -35.73
N ASP A 131 6.53 20.45 -35.73
CA ASP A 131 7.15 21.41 -34.81
C ASP A 131 6.40 21.38 -33.47
N VAL A 132 7.10 21.06 -32.37
CA VAL A 132 6.53 20.90 -31.03
C VAL A 132 7.40 21.57 -29.96
N TRP A 133 6.85 21.72 -28.76
CA TRP A 133 7.55 22.05 -27.52
C TRP A 133 7.30 20.94 -26.49
N MET A 134 8.04 20.95 -25.37
CA MET A 134 8.01 19.86 -24.40
C MET A 134 7.46 20.31 -23.04
N ARG A 135 6.59 19.50 -22.43
CA ARG A 135 6.29 19.62 -21.00
C ARG A 135 6.94 18.45 -20.27
N MET A 136 7.81 18.77 -19.33
CA MET A 136 8.48 17.78 -18.47
C MET A 136 7.73 17.73 -17.15
N THR A 137 7.39 16.53 -16.69
CA THR A 137 6.79 16.30 -15.37
C THR A 137 7.57 15.20 -14.66
N ASP A 138 8.14 15.56 -13.51
CA ASP A 138 8.87 14.67 -12.63
C ASP A 138 7.99 14.33 -11.42
N VAL A 139 7.82 13.03 -11.15
CA VAL A 139 7.20 12.54 -9.91
C VAL A 139 8.21 11.72 -9.14
N THR A 140 8.47 12.16 -7.91
CA THR A 140 9.40 11.54 -6.98
C THR A 140 8.63 11.07 -5.75
N ILE A 141 8.58 9.76 -5.53
CA ILE A 141 8.03 9.17 -4.31
C ILE A 141 9.19 8.65 -3.46
N ARG A 142 9.20 9.00 -2.18
CA ARG A 142 10.18 8.52 -1.20
C ARG A 142 9.45 8.10 0.06
N HIS A 143 9.44 6.82 0.32
CA HIS A 143 8.93 6.21 1.54
C HIS A 143 10.09 5.51 2.23
N ALA A 144 10.23 5.75 3.52
CA ALA A 144 11.10 4.96 4.38
C ALA A 144 10.51 5.00 5.79
N VAL A 145 10.20 3.84 6.35
CA VAL A 145 9.73 3.69 7.72
C VAL A 145 10.47 2.54 8.40
N LEU A 146 10.85 2.80 9.64
CA LEU A 146 11.36 1.81 10.59
C LEU A 146 10.29 1.63 11.65
N PHE A 147 9.91 0.38 11.89
CA PHE A 147 8.99 0.00 12.94
C PHE A 147 9.68 -0.95 13.90
N ASP A 148 9.96 -0.44 15.10
CA ASP A 148 10.58 -1.20 16.17
C ASP A 148 9.53 -1.49 17.24
N SER A 149 9.39 -2.75 17.61
CA SER A 149 8.55 -3.18 18.73
C SER A 149 9.31 -4.14 19.62
N ALA A 150 9.19 -3.97 20.94
CA ALA A 150 9.77 -4.87 21.92
C ALA A 150 8.79 -5.17 23.06
N LEU A 151 8.72 -6.43 23.43
CA LEU A 151 8.04 -6.94 24.60
C LEU A 151 9.08 -7.56 25.52
N ILE A 152 9.13 -7.07 26.75
CA ILE A 152 10.03 -7.56 27.79
C ILE A 152 9.18 -7.98 28.97
N THR A 153 9.31 -9.23 29.39
CA THR A 153 8.48 -9.81 30.45
C THR A 153 9.30 -10.63 31.41
N GLU A 154 9.11 -10.42 32.71
CA GLU A 154 9.84 -11.12 33.76
C GLU A 154 8.85 -11.52 34.87
N TRP A 155 8.93 -12.78 35.29
CA TRP A 155 8.19 -13.30 36.43
C TRP A 155 9.04 -14.22 37.27
N VAL A 156 8.95 -14.07 38.60
CA VAL A 156 9.67 -14.93 39.55
C VAL A 156 8.76 -15.29 40.73
N ASP A 157 8.62 -16.59 40.98
CA ASP A 157 8.13 -17.14 42.23
C ASP A 157 9.28 -17.36 43.21
N ALA A 158 9.46 -16.39 44.11
CA ALA A 158 10.43 -16.47 45.19
C ALA A 158 10.02 -17.41 46.34
N SER A 159 8.91 -18.17 46.22
CA SER A 159 8.36 -19.00 47.29
C SER A 159 9.03 -20.38 47.41
N GLY A 160 10.32 -20.43 47.74
CA GLY A 160 11.00 -21.72 47.86
C GLY A 160 12.46 -21.66 48.26
N ALA A 161 13.09 -22.83 48.33
CA ALA A 161 14.55 -22.95 48.36
C ALA A 161 15.15 -22.83 46.95
N ASP A 162 14.37 -23.20 45.93
CA ASP A 162 14.67 -23.10 44.51
C ASP A 162 13.58 -22.22 43.89
N PRO A 163 13.87 -20.95 43.55
CA PRO A 163 12.90 -20.09 42.87
C PRO A 163 12.58 -20.65 41.48
N ALA A 164 11.37 -20.38 41.01
CA ALA A 164 10.95 -20.69 39.65
C ALA A 164 10.55 -19.39 38.97
N GLY A 165 10.85 -19.24 37.69
CA GLY A 165 10.67 -17.98 37.00
C GLY A 165 10.84 -18.12 35.50
N PHE A 166 10.49 -17.05 34.80
CA PHE A 166 10.82 -16.89 33.40
C PHE A 166 11.20 -15.43 33.12
N ASP A 167 12.11 -15.25 32.18
CA ASP A 167 12.42 -13.98 31.54
C ASP A 167 12.23 -14.15 30.03
N GLY A 168 11.62 -13.17 29.40
CA GLY A 168 11.23 -13.21 28.01
C GLY A 168 11.45 -11.87 27.35
N TYR A 169 12.19 -11.89 26.25
CA TYR A 169 12.41 -10.79 25.35
C TYR A 169 11.92 -11.20 23.97
N LEU A 170 11.03 -10.40 23.40
CA LEU A 170 10.57 -10.53 22.02
C LEU A 170 10.71 -9.16 21.39
N SER A 171 11.43 -9.05 20.28
CA SER A 171 11.41 -7.84 19.46
C SER A 171 11.12 -8.16 18.01
N VAL A 172 10.49 -7.18 17.37
CA VAL A 172 10.23 -7.14 15.95
C VAL A 172 10.83 -5.84 15.45
N ASP A 173 11.76 -5.96 14.51
CA ASP A 173 12.34 -4.86 13.77
C ASP A 173 11.82 -4.99 12.33
N SER A 174 11.35 -3.91 11.75
CA SER A 174 10.88 -3.92 10.36
C SER A 174 11.29 -2.65 9.66
N GLU A 175 11.87 -2.81 8.48
CA GLU A 175 12.22 -1.72 7.60
C GLU A 175 11.37 -1.83 6.33
N ASN A 176 10.79 -0.72 5.89
CA ASN A 176 10.13 -0.61 4.60
C ASN A 176 10.62 0.65 3.91
N ALA A 177 11.17 0.49 2.71
CA ALA A 177 11.68 1.58 1.90
C ALA A 177 11.18 1.45 0.46
N VAL A 178 10.67 2.55 -0.10
CA VAL A 178 10.28 2.66 -1.50
C VAL A 178 10.78 3.97 -2.08
N ALA A 179 11.48 3.89 -3.20
CA ALA A 179 11.90 5.02 -4.00
C ALA A 179 11.37 4.86 -5.43
N VAL A 180 10.52 5.79 -5.85
CA VAL A 180 10.00 5.85 -7.22
C VAL A 180 10.44 7.15 -7.86
N ASP A 181 10.95 7.08 -9.09
CA ASP A 181 11.16 8.23 -9.94
C ASP A 181 10.49 7.98 -11.29
N VAL A 182 9.60 8.89 -11.67
CA VAL A 182 8.94 8.93 -12.98
C VAL A 182 9.32 10.26 -13.63
N ASN A 183 9.95 10.22 -14.80
CA ASN A 183 10.16 11.39 -15.64
C ASN A 183 9.32 11.22 -16.89
N MET A 184 8.39 12.15 -17.13
CA MET A 184 7.52 12.14 -18.30
C MET A 184 7.75 13.38 -19.14
N VAL A 185 7.88 13.20 -20.45
CA VAL A 185 8.03 14.27 -21.44
C VAL A 185 6.88 14.21 -22.43
N GLU A 186 6.01 15.22 -22.41
CA GLU A 186 4.92 15.35 -23.36
C GLU A 186 5.32 16.28 -24.51
N TYR A 187 5.03 15.88 -25.75
CA TYR A 187 5.30 16.68 -26.95
C TYR A 187 4.02 17.35 -27.43
N LEU A 188 4.02 18.70 -27.41
CA LEU A 188 2.81 19.52 -27.58
C LEU A 188 3.01 20.61 -28.65
N ASP A 189 1.95 20.97 -29.37
CA ASP A 189 1.97 22.14 -30.26
C ASP A 189 1.54 23.45 -29.57
N ASP A 190 1.55 24.57 -30.30
CA ASP A 190 1.14 25.88 -29.78
C ASP A 190 -0.33 25.93 -29.31
N ASP A 191 -1.18 25.00 -29.78
CA ASP A 191 -2.59 24.85 -29.41
C ASP A 191 -2.80 23.80 -28.29
N TYR A 192 -1.72 23.28 -27.69
CA TYR A 192 -1.70 22.24 -26.66
C TYR A 192 -2.26 20.88 -27.12
N ASN A 193 -2.23 20.58 -28.42
CA ASN A 193 -2.50 19.23 -28.91
C ASN A 193 -1.29 18.34 -28.65
N LEU A 194 -1.53 17.16 -28.12
CA LEU A 194 -0.53 16.14 -27.80
C LEU A 194 -0.17 15.37 -29.07
N TYR A 195 1.13 15.15 -29.27
CA TYR A 195 1.70 14.37 -30.37
C TYR A 195 2.28 13.02 -29.89
N GLY A 196 2.70 12.94 -28.63
CA GLY A 196 3.32 11.76 -28.06
C GLY A 196 3.90 12.05 -26.69
N VAL A 197 4.36 10.99 -26.04
CA VAL A 197 4.86 11.02 -24.67
C VAL A 197 6.04 10.07 -24.55
N ASP A 198 7.09 10.51 -23.86
CA ASP A 198 8.18 9.66 -23.39
C ASP A 198 8.11 9.53 -21.88
N MET A 199 8.42 8.34 -21.36
CA MET A 199 8.48 8.09 -19.93
C MET A 199 9.74 7.30 -19.58
N ASP A 200 10.49 7.80 -18.60
CA ASP A 200 11.49 7.05 -17.87
C ASP A 200 10.95 6.72 -16.47
N PHE A 201 11.06 5.46 -16.08
CA PHE A 201 10.60 4.94 -14.80
C PHE A 201 11.73 4.20 -14.08
N SER A 202 11.88 4.45 -12.79
CA SER A 202 12.67 3.61 -11.90
C SER A 202 11.97 3.41 -10.57
N LEU A 203 12.08 2.20 -10.03
CA LEU A 203 11.55 1.78 -8.75
C LEU A 203 12.64 1.03 -7.99
N ALA A 204 12.78 1.33 -6.71
CA ALA A 204 13.48 0.49 -5.75
C ALA A 204 12.59 0.29 -4.53
N SER A 205 12.34 -0.96 -4.17
CA SER A 205 11.48 -1.32 -3.04
C SER A 205 12.16 -2.39 -2.21
N GLU A 206 12.18 -2.19 -0.90
CA GLU A 206 12.77 -3.13 0.06
C GLU A 206 11.84 -3.24 1.27
N VAL A 207 11.55 -4.47 1.68
CA VAL A 207 10.83 -4.79 2.91
C VAL A 207 11.63 -5.83 3.67
N SER A 208 11.97 -5.54 4.92
CA SER A 208 12.61 -6.49 5.81
C SER A 208 11.88 -6.55 7.14
N VAL A 209 11.89 -7.74 7.74
CA VAL A 209 11.34 -8.01 9.06
C VAL A 209 12.29 -8.96 9.78
N GLU A 210 12.72 -8.56 10.98
CA GLU A 210 13.53 -9.39 11.86
C GLU A 210 12.79 -9.60 13.19
N PHE A 211 12.57 -10.86 13.53
CA PHE A 211 12.05 -11.31 14.81
C PHE A 211 13.21 -11.82 15.66
N MET A 212 13.34 -11.29 16.87
CA MET A 212 14.26 -11.80 17.87
C MET A 212 13.48 -12.26 19.09
N MET A 213 13.67 -13.51 19.47
CA MET A 213 13.11 -14.10 20.69
C MET A 213 14.26 -14.58 21.57
N ASP A 214 14.21 -14.23 22.85
CA ASP A 214 15.06 -14.79 23.90
C ASP A 214 14.20 -15.08 25.12
N VAL A 215 14.01 -16.36 25.44
CA VAL A 215 13.20 -16.82 26.57
C VAL A 215 14.05 -17.71 27.44
N SER A 216 14.13 -17.38 28.73
CA SER A 216 14.74 -18.25 29.73
C SER A 216 13.72 -18.68 30.76
N VAL A 217 13.79 -19.95 31.17
CA VAL A 217 12.95 -20.52 32.22
C VAL A 217 13.86 -21.13 33.28
N GLU A 218 13.69 -20.69 34.52
CA GLU A 218 14.41 -21.22 35.68
C GLU A 218 13.47 -22.04 36.58
N GLY A 219 13.97 -23.17 37.10
CA GLY A 219 13.21 -23.98 38.04
C GLY A 219 13.98 -25.21 38.52
N GLY A 220 13.81 -25.55 39.80
CA GLY A 220 14.41 -26.76 40.37
C GLY A 220 15.95 -26.76 40.44
N GLY A 221 16.57 -25.59 40.30
CA GLY A 221 18.02 -25.41 40.28
C GLY A 221 18.68 -25.48 38.90
N ASP A 222 17.88 -25.68 37.85
CA ASP A 222 18.29 -25.69 36.45
C ASP A 222 17.71 -24.47 35.70
N ASP A 223 18.33 -24.11 34.58
CA ASP A 223 17.98 -22.98 33.70
C ASP A 223 17.97 -23.51 32.25
N LEU A 224 16.92 -23.16 31.50
CA LEU A 224 16.77 -23.47 30.08
C LEU A 224 16.50 -22.17 29.31
N GLY A 225 17.44 -21.78 28.45
CA GLY A 225 17.30 -20.67 27.51
C GLY A 225 16.93 -21.13 26.10
N LEU A 226 16.11 -20.34 25.42
CA LEU A 226 15.75 -20.44 24.02
C LEU A 226 15.95 -19.07 23.38
N ALA A 227 17.00 -18.91 22.57
CA ALA A 227 17.18 -17.75 21.71
C ALA A 227 16.89 -18.16 20.25
N VAL A 228 16.20 -17.31 19.50
CA VAL A 228 15.94 -17.51 18.07
C VAL A 228 15.88 -16.14 17.42
N THR A 229 16.66 -15.96 16.37
CA THR A 229 16.56 -14.81 15.46
C THR A 229 16.06 -15.32 14.12
N PHE A 230 14.99 -14.72 13.61
CA PHE A 230 14.41 -15.05 12.31
C PHE A 230 14.26 -13.77 11.49
N GLY A 231 14.96 -13.69 10.36
CA GLY A 231 14.94 -12.56 9.45
C GLY A 231 14.33 -12.94 8.11
N THR A 232 13.55 -12.05 7.53
CA THR A 232 13.13 -12.14 6.12
C THR A 232 13.28 -10.79 5.46
N ALA A 233 13.85 -10.76 4.26
CA ALA A 233 13.88 -9.58 3.41
C ALA A 233 13.38 -9.92 2.01
N PHE A 234 12.73 -8.94 1.39
CA PHE A 234 12.25 -9.00 0.02
C PHE A 234 12.53 -7.66 -0.65
N ASP A 235 13.13 -7.70 -1.84
CA ASP A 235 13.35 -6.53 -2.67
C ASP A 235 12.70 -6.70 -4.05
N PHE A 236 12.20 -5.60 -4.59
CA PHE A 236 11.70 -5.49 -5.95
C PHE A 236 12.19 -4.18 -6.57
N ASP A 237 13.00 -4.31 -7.60
CA ASP A 237 13.66 -3.20 -8.26
C ASP A 237 13.32 -3.18 -9.75
N VAL A 238 13.01 -1.99 -10.26
CA VAL A 238 13.06 -1.65 -11.69
C VAL A 238 14.16 -0.59 -11.83
N PRO A 239 15.44 -0.99 -12.00
CA PRO A 239 16.55 -0.03 -12.02
C PRO A 239 16.42 1.04 -13.10
N SER A 240 15.80 0.68 -14.22
CA SER A 240 15.42 1.58 -15.30
C SER A 240 14.43 0.90 -16.23
N SER A 241 13.41 1.64 -16.65
CA SER A 241 12.55 1.32 -17.78
C SER A 241 12.24 2.59 -18.55
N ASN A 242 12.12 2.48 -19.87
CA ASN A 242 11.74 3.57 -20.75
C ASN A 242 10.58 3.16 -21.63
N ALA A 243 9.66 4.07 -21.90
CA ALA A 243 8.57 3.89 -22.84
C ALA A 243 8.40 5.12 -23.73
N GLU A 244 8.12 4.86 -24.99
CA GLU A 244 7.79 5.84 -26.02
C GLU A 244 6.40 5.53 -26.54
N TRP A 245 5.50 6.51 -26.43
CA TRP A 245 4.17 6.45 -27.01
C TRP A 245 4.02 7.54 -28.06
N ARG A 246 3.64 7.14 -29.28
CA ARG A 246 3.46 8.04 -30.42
C ARG A 246 2.05 7.90 -30.95
N LEU A 247 1.34 9.02 -31.01
CA LEU A 247 -0.01 9.07 -31.55
C LEU A 247 0.04 9.10 -33.08
N GLY A 248 -0.95 8.51 -33.75
CA GLY A 248 -1.07 8.60 -35.20
C GLY A 248 -1.46 10.01 -35.68
N HIS A 249 -2.15 10.78 -34.82
CA HIS A 249 -2.57 12.15 -35.09
C HIS A 249 -2.56 13.00 -33.82
N GLU A 250 -2.38 14.32 -33.96
CA GLU A 250 -2.46 15.22 -32.80
C GLU A 250 -3.82 15.17 -32.11
N THR A 251 -3.81 15.18 -30.78
CA THR A 251 -5.01 15.00 -29.96
C THR A 251 -5.16 16.13 -28.93
N PRO A 252 -6.31 16.82 -28.85
CA PRO A 252 -6.55 17.93 -27.93
C PRO A 252 -6.89 17.47 -26.49
N PHE A 253 -6.21 16.43 -25.99
CA PHE A 253 -6.56 15.73 -24.74
C PHE A 253 -6.52 16.66 -23.51
N LEU A 254 -5.39 17.33 -23.27
CA LEU A 254 -5.22 18.23 -22.12
C LEU A 254 -6.15 19.44 -22.18
N SER A 255 -6.35 19.98 -23.39
CA SER A 255 -7.26 21.10 -23.64
C SER A 255 -8.70 20.71 -23.30
N ALA A 256 -9.13 19.50 -23.67
CA ALA A 256 -10.45 18.99 -23.33
C ALA A 256 -10.62 18.80 -21.81
N LEU A 257 -9.66 18.18 -21.12
CA LEU A 257 -9.69 18.01 -19.66
C LEU A 257 -9.79 19.34 -18.91
N SER A 258 -9.17 20.40 -19.43
CA SER A 258 -9.25 21.72 -18.81
C SER A 258 -10.57 22.47 -19.08
N THR A 259 -11.38 21.98 -20.04
CA THR A 259 -12.55 22.69 -20.56
C THR A 259 -13.87 22.02 -20.18
N TYR A 260 -13.89 20.69 -20.14
CA TYR A 260 -15.09 19.86 -19.93
C TYR A 260 -15.03 19.18 -18.57
N GLU A 261 -16.20 18.93 -17.97
CA GLU A 261 -16.31 18.29 -16.65
C GLU A 261 -16.14 16.76 -16.76
N SER A 262 -16.52 16.20 -17.90
CA SER A 262 -16.35 14.79 -18.24
C SER A 262 -15.76 14.67 -19.64
N VAL A 263 -14.69 13.90 -19.76
CA VAL A 263 -13.98 13.64 -21.01
C VAL A 263 -13.85 12.14 -21.19
N HIS A 264 -14.51 11.59 -22.19
CA HIS A 264 -14.35 10.20 -22.59
C HIS A 264 -13.31 10.10 -23.70
N ALA A 265 -12.38 9.16 -23.60
CA ALA A 265 -11.37 8.92 -24.63
C ALA A 265 -11.39 7.46 -25.06
N ASP A 266 -11.41 7.24 -26.37
CA ASP A 266 -11.39 5.92 -27.01
C ASP A 266 -10.30 5.86 -28.07
N CYS A 267 -9.73 4.67 -28.27
CA CYS A 267 -8.90 4.39 -29.43
C CYS A 267 -9.76 4.16 -30.67
N THR A 268 -9.44 4.87 -31.75
CA THR A 268 -10.19 4.83 -33.02
C THR A 268 -9.27 5.03 -34.23
N ASP A 269 -9.72 4.59 -35.41
CA ASP A 269 -8.97 4.75 -36.66
C ASP A 269 -8.83 6.22 -37.12
N ASP A 270 -9.74 7.10 -36.72
CA ASP A 270 -9.79 8.50 -37.17
C ASP A 270 -9.96 9.42 -35.96
N ALA A 271 -8.98 10.28 -35.69
CA ALA A 271 -9.05 11.21 -34.56
C ALA A 271 -10.26 12.18 -34.66
N PHE A 272 -11.02 12.33 -33.58
CA PHE A 272 -12.17 13.25 -33.51
C PHE A 272 -12.37 13.85 -32.11
N ILE A 273 -13.16 14.91 -32.05
CA ILE A 273 -13.73 15.43 -30.81
C ILE A 273 -15.21 15.77 -31.00
N THR A 274 -16.08 15.19 -30.18
CA THR A 274 -17.50 15.55 -30.06
C THR A 274 -17.77 16.17 -28.70
N THR A 275 -18.69 17.13 -28.65
CA THR A 275 -18.95 17.89 -27.41
C THR A 275 -20.45 18.01 -27.20
N SER A 276 -20.90 17.75 -25.98
CA SER A 276 -22.30 17.78 -25.58
C SER A 276 -22.44 18.38 -24.18
N GLY A 277 -22.78 19.67 -24.12
CA GLY A 277 -22.95 20.35 -22.83
C GLY A 277 -21.63 20.46 -22.08
N VAL A 278 -21.49 19.71 -20.98
CA VAL A 278 -20.30 19.65 -20.12
C VAL A 278 -19.40 18.45 -20.44
N GLU A 279 -19.80 17.61 -21.40
CA GLU A 279 -19.10 16.39 -21.79
C GLU A 279 -18.35 16.57 -23.12
N ALA A 280 -17.22 15.88 -23.26
CA ALA A 280 -16.50 15.72 -24.52
C ALA A 280 -16.10 14.26 -24.75
N ASP A 281 -16.30 13.75 -25.96
CA ASP A 281 -15.77 12.46 -26.40
C ASP A 281 -14.62 12.70 -27.37
N ILE A 282 -13.51 11.98 -27.18
CA ILE A 282 -12.30 12.12 -27.97
C ILE A 282 -11.95 10.75 -28.57
N GLY A 283 -11.98 10.67 -29.89
CA GLY A 283 -11.37 9.55 -30.61
C GLY A 283 -9.89 9.83 -30.81
N ILE A 284 -9.03 8.92 -30.36
CA ILE A 284 -7.58 9.00 -30.41
C ILE A 284 -7.06 7.95 -31.39
N GLU A 285 -6.21 8.34 -32.34
CA GLU A 285 -5.43 7.37 -33.12
C GLU A 285 -4.26 6.91 -32.24
N CYS A 286 -4.54 5.94 -31.37
CA CYS A 286 -3.69 5.61 -30.22
C CYS A 286 -2.30 5.11 -30.61
N GLY A 287 -2.14 4.39 -31.72
CA GLY A 287 -0.85 3.82 -32.11
C GLY A 287 -0.29 2.83 -31.07
N MET A 288 1.00 2.54 -31.19
CA MET A 288 1.69 1.59 -30.31
C MET A 288 2.51 2.32 -29.24
N MET A 289 2.60 1.71 -28.06
CA MET A 289 3.61 2.03 -27.06
C MET A 289 4.73 1.01 -27.14
N GLU A 290 5.97 1.47 -27.18
CA GLU A 290 7.16 0.63 -27.22
C GLU A 290 8.12 1.02 -26.10
N GLY A 291 8.85 0.06 -25.55
CA GLY A 291 9.77 0.34 -24.46
C GLY A 291 10.75 -0.77 -24.15
N ASP A 292 11.69 -0.45 -23.27
CA ASP A 292 12.66 -1.40 -22.70
C ASP A 292 12.52 -1.40 -21.18
N TYR A 293 12.85 -2.53 -20.55
CA TYR A 293 12.85 -2.67 -19.10
C TYR A 293 14.00 -3.52 -18.60
N THR A 294 14.37 -3.27 -17.35
CA THR A 294 15.18 -4.17 -16.53
C THR A 294 14.49 -4.25 -15.18
N VAL A 295 14.24 -5.45 -14.71
CA VAL A 295 13.58 -5.71 -13.42
C VAL A 295 14.34 -6.80 -12.67
N SER A 296 14.40 -6.67 -11.36
CA SER A 296 14.98 -7.67 -10.48
C SER A 296 14.19 -7.81 -9.19
N THR A 297 14.21 -9.00 -8.62
CA THR A 297 13.71 -9.26 -7.27
C THR A 297 14.73 -10.09 -6.52
N GLY A 298 14.83 -9.86 -5.22
CA GLY A 298 15.64 -10.66 -4.32
C GLY A 298 14.83 -11.02 -3.08
N PHE A 299 15.25 -12.11 -2.45
CA PHE A 299 14.75 -12.49 -1.14
C PHE A 299 15.90 -12.98 -0.26
N SER A 300 15.73 -12.83 1.05
CA SER A 300 16.55 -13.53 2.03
C SER A 300 15.68 -14.07 3.17
N VAL A 301 16.02 -15.25 3.66
CA VAL A 301 15.43 -15.89 4.84
C VAL A 301 16.56 -16.39 5.71
N ASP A 302 16.58 -15.94 6.95
CA ASP A 302 17.63 -16.23 7.92
C ASP A 302 17.02 -16.77 9.20
N LEU A 303 17.59 -17.85 9.73
CA LEU A 303 17.33 -18.40 11.06
C LEU A 303 18.67 -18.54 11.78
N ALA A 304 18.79 -17.95 12.96
CA ALA A 304 20.03 -17.95 13.73
C ALA A 304 19.78 -18.05 15.24
N ASP A 305 20.86 -18.23 15.98
CA ASP A 305 20.92 -18.22 17.44
C ASP A 305 20.16 -19.36 18.15
N VAL A 306 19.65 -20.34 17.39
CA VAL A 306 18.94 -21.49 17.96
C VAL A 306 19.88 -22.29 18.87
N PRO A 307 19.55 -22.49 20.17
CA PRO A 307 20.45 -23.16 21.12
C PRO A 307 20.36 -24.67 20.98
N THR A 308 20.89 -25.18 19.87
CA THR A 308 20.93 -26.59 19.49
C THR A 308 21.59 -27.46 20.56
N GLU A 309 22.56 -26.92 21.30
CA GLU A 309 23.27 -27.60 22.39
C GLU A 309 22.34 -28.00 23.57
N ASN A 310 21.26 -27.24 23.81
CA ASN A 310 20.27 -27.58 24.83
C ASN A 310 19.49 -28.86 24.49
N PHE A 311 19.46 -29.21 23.20
CA PHE A 311 18.83 -30.43 22.67
C PHE A 311 19.85 -31.55 22.42
N GLY A 312 21.12 -31.34 22.77
CA GLY A 312 22.19 -32.32 22.59
C GLY A 312 22.71 -32.43 21.15
N LEU A 313 22.47 -31.41 20.34
CA LEU A 313 22.91 -31.29 18.95
C LEU A 313 24.19 -30.45 18.86
N ASP A 314 24.87 -30.52 17.71
CA ASP A 314 26.03 -29.68 17.43
C ASP A 314 25.65 -28.19 17.34
N SER A 315 26.54 -27.31 17.81
CA SER A 315 26.33 -25.85 17.82
C SER A 315 26.14 -25.31 16.41
N GLY A 316 25.10 -24.51 16.20
CA GLY A 316 24.81 -23.85 14.92
C GLY A 316 24.25 -24.78 13.84
N LEU A 317 23.84 -26.00 14.19
CA LEU A 317 23.24 -26.96 13.25
C LEU A 317 21.95 -26.43 12.61
N LEU A 318 21.21 -25.57 13.31
CA LEU A 318 19.94 -24.99 12.84
C LEU A 318 20.09 -23.55 12.35
N ASP A 319 21.32 -23.05 12.18
CA ASP A 319 21.57 -21.75 11.60
C ASP A 319 21.41 -21.87 10.06
N LEU A 320 20.36 -21.24 9.51
CA LEU A 320 20.00 -21.29 8.09
C LEU A 320 20.06 -19.88 7.50
N SER A 321 20.56 -19.77 6.28
CA SER A 321 20.53 -18.53 5.50
C SER A 321 20.32 -18.91 4.03
N ILE A 322 19.18 -18.51 3.49
CA ILE A 322 18.75 -18.74 2.11
C ILE A 322 18.60 -17.37 1.48
N SER A 323 19.22 -17.14 0.33
CA SER A 323 19.06 -15.86 -0.37
C SER A 323 19.30 -16.05 -1.86
N ASP A 324 18.43 -15.49 -2.68
CA ASP A 324 18.59 -15.51 -4.12
C ASP A 324 18.14 -14.19 -4.75
N GLN A 325 18.56 -13.95 -5.99
CA GLN A 325 18.19 -12.78 -6.76
C GLN A 325 18.02 -13.14 -8.23
N ILE A 326 16.90 -12.72 -8.80
CA ILE A 326 16.61 -12.85 -10.23
C ILE A 326 16.61 -11.48 -10.86
N SER A 327 17.11 -11.41 -12.09
CA SER A 327 17.02 -10.21 -12.90
C SER A 327 16.71 -10.57 -14.35
N THR A 328 15.74 -9.90 -14.94
CA THR A 328 15.43 -10.02 -16.36
C THR A 328 15.38 -8.65 -17.02
N SER A 329 15.61 -8.63 -18.33
CA SER A 329 15.59 -7.42 -19.13
C SER A 329 15.04 -7.74 -20.52
N GLY A 330 14.17 -6.89 -21.03
CA GLY A 330 13.53 -7.10 -22.31
C GLY A 330 13.02 -5.81 -22.93
N SER A 331 12.27 -5.98 -24.00
CA SER A 331 11.58 -4.91 -24.72
C SER A 331 10.12 -5.32 -24.92
N PHE A 332 9.20 -4.36 -24.83
CA PHE A 332 7.78 -4.59 -25.09
C PHE A 332 7.28 -3.66 -26.19
N GLU A 333 6.22 -4.09 -26.86
CA GLU A 333 5.45 -3.33 -27.85
C GLU A 333 3.99 -3.70 -27.63
N THR A 334 3.14 -2.72 -27.31
CA THR A 334 1.77 -2.95 -26.87
C THR A 334 0.82 -1.92 -27.48
N ASP A 335 -0.39 -2.37 -27.78
CA ASP A 335 -1.42 -1.54 -28.41
C ASP A 335 -2.24 -0.83 -27.33
N MET A 336 -2.31 0.51 -27.41
CA MET A 336 -2.99 1.32 -26.38
C MET A 336 -4.51 1.20 -26.41
N SER A 337 -5.05 0.63 -27.49
CA SER A 337 -6.39 0.06 -27.63
C SER A 337 -6.82 -0.75 -26.39
N GLY A 338 -5.95 -1.63 -25.89
CA GLY A 338 -6.27 -2.54 -24.78
C GLY A 338 -6.40 -1.87 -23.41
N PHE A 339 -5.91 -0.63 -23.26
CA PHE A 339 -5.91 0.12 -22.00
C PHE A 339 -6.85 1.33 -22.02
N ILE A 340 -7.02 1.99 -23.17
CA ILE A 340 -7.92 3.13 -23.33
C ILE A 340 -9.33 2.69 -23.73
N GLY A 341 -9.47 1.48 -24.30
CA GLY A 341 -10.72 0.96 -24.84
C GLY A 341 -10.83 1.23 -26.34
N ASP A 342 -11.32 0.23 -27.07
CA ASP A 342 -11.66 0.36 -28.49
C ASP A 342 -13.16 0.61 -28.57
N GLY A 343 -13.58 1.79 -29.04
CA GLY A 343 -14.99 2.22 -29.10
C GLY A 343 -15.97 1.37 -29.94
N ASP A 344 -15.56 0.14 -30.28
CA ASP A 344 -16.29 -0.88 -31.01
C ASP A 344 -17.03 -1.90 -30.10
N ASP A 345 -16.66 -2.04 -28.83
CA ASP A 345 -17.29 -2.97 -27.87
C ASP A 345 -18.44 -2.33 -27.08
N PHE A 346 -19.56 -2.12 -27.77
CA PHE A 346 -20.85 -1.74 -27.16
C PHE A 346 -21.55 -2.87 -26.38
N ASP A 347 -20.93 -4.04 -26.25
CA ASP A 347 -21.46 -5.22 -25.56
C ASP A 347 -20.49 -5.63 -24.45
N ASP A 348 -20.66 -5.04 -23.25
CA ASP A 348 -20.12 -5.44 -21.94
C ASP A 348 -18.60 -5.71 -21.84
N GLU A 349 -17.87 -4.77 -21.18
CA GLU A 349 -16.59 -4.90 -20.41
C GLU A 349 -15.42 -3.95 -20.81
N ALA A 350 -15.48 -3.19 -21.91
CA ALA A 350 -14.48 -2.16 -22.24
C ALA A 350 -15.15 -0.82 -22.56
N GLU A 351 -15.69 -0.16 -21.53
CA GLU A 351 -16.10 1.24 -21.65
C GLU A 351 -14.83 2.10 -21.71
N GLY A 352 -14.71 2.97 -22.71
CA GLY A 352 -13.55 3.86 -22.86
C GLY A 352 -13.19 4.62 -21.58
N VAL A 353 -11.94 5.06 -21.46
CA VAL A 353 -11.48 5.67 -20.22
C VAL A 353 -12.12 7.05 -20.03
N GLY A 354 -13.01 7.13 -19.05
CA GLY A 354 -13.60 8.38 -18.57
C GLY A 354 -12.61 9.13 -17.68
N TYR A 355 -12.34 10.38 -18.05
CA TYR A 355 -11.55 11.33 -17.28
C TYR A 355 -12.43 12.52 -16.88
N GLY A 356 -12.54 12.82 -15.59
CA GLY A 356 -13.28 13.98 -15.13
C GLY A 356 -14.08 13.73 -13.87
N GLY A 357 -14.60 14.80 -13.30
CA GLY A 357 -15.27 14.87 -12.01
C GLY A 357 -15.78 16.30 -11.78
N GLY A 358 -16.72 16.48 -10.85
CA GLY A 358 -17.20 17.82 -10.48
C GLY A 358 -16.08 18.67 -9.84
N ALA A 359 -16.28 19.98 -9.76
CA ALA A 359 -15.39 20.83 -8.96
C ALA A 359 -15.53 20.51 -7.46
N ASP A 360 -14.63 19.70 -6.91
CA ASP A 360 -14.71 19.24 -5.51
C ASP A 360 -14.19 20.26 -4.49
N ALA A 361 -13.33 21.20 -4.91
CA ALA A 361 -12.75 22.17 -3.99
C ALA A 361 -12.46 23.51 -4.67
N SER A 362 -12.41 24.58 -3.88
CA SER A 362 -11.80 25.85 -4.30
C SER A 362 -10.60 26.14 -3.40
N ILE A 363 -9.41 26.25 -4.00
CA ILE A 363 -8.18 26.56 -3.26
C ILE A 363 -7.77 28.00 -3.52
N ILE A 364 -7.20 28.64 -2.51
CA ILE A 364 -6.61 29.98 -2.67
C ILE A 364 -5.10 29.78 -2.70
N ILE A 365 -4.51 29.95 -3.88
CA ILE A 365 -3.08 29.68 -4.13
C ILE A 365 -2.16 30.68 -3.41
N GLU A 366 -2.67 31.85 -2.97
CA GLU A 366 -1.90 32.83 -2.17
C GLU A 366 -2.79 33.63 -1.21
N GLU A 367 -2.26 34.07 -0.06
CA GLU A 367 -3.00 34.88 0.91
C GLU A 367 -3.50 36.20 0.28
N GLY A 368 -4.80 36.26 -0.07
CA GLY A 368 -5.45 37.38 -0.74
C GLY A 368 -5.70 37.20 -2.25
N GLY A 369 -5.40 36.02 -2.81
CA GLY A 369 -5.75 35.63 -4.18
C GLY A 369 -7.26 35.37 -4.36
N SER A 370 -7.69 35.27 -5.62
CA SER A 370 -9.03 34.75 -5.94
C SER A 370 -9.05 33.24 -5.67
N PRO A 371 -10.16 32.68 -5.17
CA PRO A 371 -10.36 31.24 -5.18
C PRO A 371 -10.20 30.72 -6.61
N VAL A 372 -9.41 29.67 -6.76
CA VAL A 372 -9.25 28.88 -7.98
C VAL A 372 -10.07 27.63 -7.74
N ASP A 373 -11.07 27.41 -8.59
CA ASP A 373 -11.84 26.18 -8.58
C ASP A 373 -10.90 25.05 -9.02
N VAL A 374 -10.70 24.09 -8.13
CA VAL A 374 -9.95 22.87 -8.38
C VAL A 374 -10.98 21.80 -8.69
N VAL A 375 -10.94 21.37 -9.94
CA VAL A 375 -11.63 20.15 -10.35
C VAL A 375 -10.74 19.02 -9.88
N SER A 376 -11.22 18.21 -8.93
CA SER A 376 -10.58 16.93 -8.73
C SER A 376 -10.99 16.10 -9.95
N CYS A 377 -9.98 15.62 -10.65
CA CYS A 377 -10.16 14.61 -11.65
C CYS A 377 -9.98 13.29 -10.90
N ASP A 378 -10.82 12.28 -11.18
CA ASP A 378 -10.62 10.90 -10.69
C ASP A 378 -9.28 10.28 -11.19
N CYS A 379 -8.44 11.06 -11.87
CA CYS A 379 -7.09 10.73 -12.28
C CYS A 379 -5.99 11.00 -11.23
N GLY A 380 -6.33 11.33 -9.99
CA GLY A 380 -5.38 11.46 -8.88
C GLY A 380 -4.57 12.76 -8.87
N THR A 381 -3.43 12.79 -8.15
CA THR A 381 -2.63 14.02 -8.00
C THR A 381 -1.82 14.36 -9.24
N ALA A 382 -1.43 13.39 -10.07
CA ALA A 382 -0.56 13.58 -11.23
C ALA A 382 -1.32 13.57 -12.58
N ASN A 383 -0.61 13.82 -13.67
CA ASN A 383 -1.16 13.85 -15.02
C ASN A 383 -1.82 12.49 -15.38
N PRO A 384 -3.08 12.43 -15.84
CA PRO A 384 -3.76 11.18 -16.19
C PRO A 384 -3.00 10.30 -17.19
N ILE A 385 -2.30 10.92 -18.13
CA ILE A 385 -1.48 10.22 -19.13
C ILE A 385 -0.33 9.47 -18.46
N MET A 386 0.25 10.05 -17.40
CA MET A 386 1.33 9.41 -16.65
C MET A 386 0.85 8.11 -16.01
N PHE A 387 -0.31 8.13 -15.36
CA PHE A 387 -0.86 6.92 -14.73
C PHE A 387 -1.18 5.84 -15.74
N LEU A 388 -1.77 6.22 -16.88
CA LEU A 388 -2.05 5.29 -17.98
C LEU A 388 -0.78 4.61 -18.46
N MET A 389 0.24 5.39 -18.85
CA MET A 389 1.49 4.84 -19.35
C MET A 389 2.22 4.01 -18.30
N LEU A 390 2.27 4.48 -17.05
CA LEU A 390 2.91 3.75 -15.97
C LEU A 390 2.20 2.41 -15.69
N ALA A 391 0.87 2.39 -15.70
CA ALA A 391 0.09 1.17 -15.52
C ALA A 391 0.38 0.16 -16.64
N THR A 392 0.37 0.61 -17.91
CA THR A 392 0.75 -0.24 -19.04
C THR A 392 2.16 -0.79 -18.90
N MET A 393 3.15 0.07 -18.62
CA MET A 393 4.54 -0.36 -18.43
C MET A 393 4.66 -1.42 -17.33
N LEU A 394 4.01 -1.19 -16.17
CA LEU A 394 4.06 -2.13 -15.05
C LEU A 394 3.36 -3.46 -15.36
N THR A 395 2.28 -3.46 -16.14
CA THR A 395 1.63 -4.70 -16.60
C THR A 395 2.56 -5.50 -17.51
N GLU A 396 3.17 -4.87 -18.52
CA GLU A 396 4.10 -5.54 -19.45
C GLU A 396 5.34 -6.08 -18.72
N ILE A 397 5.92 -5.30 -17.80
CA ILE A 397 7.03 -5.73 -16.94
C ILE A 397 6.59 -6.91 -16.06
N GLY A 398 5.39 -6.82 -15.47
CA GLY A 398 4.84 -7.82 -14.57
C GLY A 398 4.59 -9.16 -15.25
N GLU A 399 4.00 -9.17 -16.45
CA GLU A 399 3.76 -10.38 -17.22
C GLU A 399 5.07 -11.08 -17.62
N ALA A 400 6.02 -10.32 -18.15
CA ALA A 400 7.30 -10.89 -18.55
C ALA A 400 8.12 -11.39 -17.36
N PHE A 401 8.04 -10.68 -16.23
CA PHE A 401 8.70 -11.11 -15.01
C PHE A 401 8.06 -12.34 -14.37
N ALA A 402 6.73 -12.46 -14.39
CA ALA A 402 6.03 -13.59 -13.80
C ALA A 402 6.39 -14.93 -14.46
N GLU A 403 6.64 -14.94 -15.77
CA GLU A 403 7.09 -16.13 -16.50
C GLU A 403 8.49 -16.58 -16.04
N ASP A 404 9.45 -15.64 -15.97
CA ASP A 404 10.82 -15.92 -15.53
C ASP A 404 10.88 -16.30 -14.04
N ALA A 405 10.15 -15.58 -13.18
CA ALA A 405 10.15 -15.79 -11.74
C ALA A 405 9.56 -17.15 -11.32
N ALA A 406 8.50 -17.62 -12.02
CA ALA A 406 7.88 -18.91 -11.72
C ALA A 406 8.80 -20.11 -12.05
N GLU A 407 9.66 -19.99 -13.06
CA GLU A 407 10.61 -21.05 -13.42
C GLU A 407 11.86 -21.06 -12.53
N GLU A 408 12.34 -19.89 -12.10
CA GLU A 408 13.63 -19.75 -11.42
C GLU A 408 13.49 -19.70 -9.88
N LEU A 409 12.54 -18.93 -9.30
CA LEU A 409 12.39 -18.85 -7.83
C LEU A 409 11.86 -20.13 -7.19
N GLY A 410 10.85 -20.75 -7.83
CA GLY A 410 10.21 -21.95 -7.29
C GLY A 410 11.20 -23.11 -7.15
N GLY A 411 12.09 -23.25 -8.13
CA GLY A 411 13.12 -24.28 -8.12
C GLY A 411 14.23 -24.01 -7.12
N THR A 412 14.78 -22.79 -7.09
CA THR A 412 15.95 -22.48 -6.24
C THR A 412 15.59 -22.51 -4.75
N PHE A 413 14.43 -21.98 -4.37
CA PHE A 413 13.97 -22.03 -2.99
C PHE A 413 13.70 -23.47 -2.52
N GLU A 414 13.02 -24.28 -3.33
CA GLU A 414 12.78 -25.70 -3.00
C GLU A 414 14.08 -26.49 -2.88
N ASP A 415 15.04 -26.27 -3.78
CA ASP A 415 16.34 -26.94 -3.78
C ASP A 415 17.17 -26.55 -2.54
N GLU A 416 17.35 -25.25 -2.26
CA GLU A 416 18.13 -24.79 -1.10
C GLU A 416 17.49 -25.18 0.24
N LEU A 417 16.16 -25.08 0.34
CA LEU A 417 15.42 -25.52 1.53
C LEU A 417 15.50 -27.04 1.71
N SER A 418 15.41 -27.81 0.62
CA SER A 418 15.53 -29.28 0.68
C SER A 418 16.93 -29.69 1.14
N GLU A 419 17.99 -29.07 0.62
CA GLU A 419 19.37 -29.34 1.06
C GLU A 419 19.55 -29.04 2.57
N ALA A 420 19.01 -27.92 3.05
CA ALA A 420 19.05 -27.57 4.46
C ALA A 420 18.29 -28.55 5.36
N ILE A 421 17.09 -28.97 4.94
CA ILE A 421 16.28 -29.96 5.67
C ILE A 421 16.96 -31.33 5.68
N GLU A 422 17.61 -31.74 4.58
CA GLU A 422 18.36 -33.00 4.50
C GLU A 422 19.54 -33.02 5.50
N GLU A 423 20.34 -31.95 5.58
CA GLU A 423 21.45 -31.85 6.54
C GLU A 423 20.97 -31.97 7.99
N ILE A 424 19.86 -31.33 8.33
CA ILE A 424 19.24 -31.42 9.65
C ILE A 424 18.72 -32.84 9.92
N SER A 425 18.04 -33.44 8.94
CA SER A 425 17.46 -34.79 9.05
C SER A 425 18.53 -35.87 9.29
N GLU A 426 19.69 -35.78 8.64
CA GLU A 426 20.80 -36.72 8.83
C GLU A 426 21.31 -36.72 10.28
N GLU A 427 21.43 -35.55 10.91
CA GLU A 427 21.93 -35.42 12.29
C GLU A 427 20.93 -35.90 13.34
N PHE A 428 19.62 -35.78 13.08
CA PHE A 428 18.57 -36.37 13.93
C PHE A 428 18.45 -37.91 13.80
N GLY A 429 19.33 -38.55 13.03
CA GLY A 429 19.34 -40.00 12.84
C GLY A 429 18.26 -40.48 11.88
N GLY A 430 17.86 -39.63 10.93
CA GLY A 430 17.18 -40.06 9.72
C GLY A 430 18.16 -40.86 8.86
N ASP A 431 18.43 -42.11 9.26
CA ASP A 431 19.13 -43.07 8.42
C ASP A 431 18.42 -43.12 7.07
N ASP A 432 19.19 -42.98 5.99
CA ASP A 432 18.86 -43.33 4.62
C ASP A 432 17.59 -44.19 4.54
N ALA A 433 16.48 -43.60 4.08
CA ALA A 433 15.43 -44.38 3.48
C ALA A 433 16.01 -44.96 2.17
N GLU A 434 16.85 -45.98 2.31
CA GLU A 434 17.21 -46.94 1.27
C GLU A 434 15.94 -47.21 0.50
N SER A 435 15.98 -46.92 -0.80
CA SER A 435 14.91 -47.17 -1.75
C SER A 435 14.37 -48.59 -1.56
N VAL A 436 13.30 -48.74 -0.79
CA VAL A 436 12.54 -49.98 -0.72
C VAL A 436 11.62 -49.95 -1.93
N ASP A 437 12.10 -50.54 -3.02
CA ASP A 437 11.26 -51.04 -4.10
C ASP A 437 10.19 -51.98 -3.49
N GLY A 438 9.05 -51.41 -3.15
CA GLY A 438 7.94 -52.14 -2.55
C GLY A 438 6.92 -51.17 -1.97
N MET A 439 5.93 -50.81 -2.79
CA MET A 439 4.69 -50.16 -2.36
C MET A 439 4.14 -50.82 -1.09
N ASP A 440 4.35 -50.19 0.06
CA ASP A 440 3.47 -50.26 1.20
C ASP A 440 3.53 -48.85 1.78
N GLY A 441 2.64 -47.97 1.30
CA GLY A 441 2.50 -46.62 1.84
C GLY A 441 2.28 -46.69 3.35
N GLU A 442 2.65 -45.63 4.06
CA GLU A 442 2.27 -45.52 5.46
C GLU A 442 0.72 -45.46 5.56
N PRO A 443 0.11 -46.14 6.55
CA PRO A 443 -1.32 -45.99 6.80
C PRO A 443 -1.62 -44.56 7.25
N PHE A 444 -2.71 -43.98 6.76
CA PHE A 444 -3.18 -42.67 7.23
C PHE A 444 -3.84 -42.83 8.60
N TYR A 445 -3.44 -42.00 9.56
CA TYR A 445 -3.95 -42.04 10.94
C TYR A 445 -4.99 -40.94 11.13
N CYS A 446 -6.22 -41.36 11.41
CA CYS A 446 -7.34 -40.48 11.72
C CYS A 446 -7.18 -39.84 13.11
N ASN A 447 -7.81 -38.69 13.33
CA ASN A 447 -7.74 -37.96 14.60
C ASN A 447 -8.41 -38.72 15.76
N ASN A 448 -9.44 -39.51 15.48
CA ASN A 448 -10.10 -40.43 16.43
C ASN A 448 -9.32 -41.73 16.67
N GLY A 449 -8.15 -41.90 16.05
CA GLY A 449 -7.27 -43.05 16.19
C GLY A 449 -7.61 -44.25 15.30
N ASN A 450 -8.59 -44.12 14.39
CA ASN A 450 -8.77 -45.08 13.29
C ASN A 450 -7.63 -44.96 12.27
N THR A 451 -7.52 -45.93 11.37
CA THR A 451 -6.47 -45.95 10.35
C THR A 451 -7.02 -46.35 9.00
N ILE A 452 -6.73 -45.57 7.97
CA ILE A 452 -6.97 -45.95 6.57
C ILE A 452 -5.74 -46.71 6.08
N GLY A 453 -5.97 -47.92 5.59
CA GLY A 453 -4.90 -48.78 5.10
C GLY A 453 -4.23 -48.17 3.86
N SER A 454 -2.96 -48.44 3.68
CA SER A 454 -2.15 -47.89 2.58
C SER A 454 -2.60 -48.27 1.16
N TYR A 455 -3.41 -49.31 1.02
CA TYR A 455 -4.06 -49.69 -0.24
C TYR A 455 -5.35 -48.89 -0.53
N ASP A 456 -5.84 -48.15 0.46
CA ASP A 456 -7.09 -47.40 0.44
C ASP A 456 -6.85 -45.88 0.45
N GLN A 457 -5.69 -45.39 0.01
CA GLN A 457 -5.37 -43.95 -0.06
C GLN A 457 -6.34 -43.12 -0.92
N TRP A 458 -7.07 -43.75 -1.84
CA TRP A 458 -8.13 -43.10 -2.62
C TRP A 458 -9.32 -42.62 -1.76
N ARG A 459 -9.33 -42.97 -0.48
CA ARG A 459 -10.31 -42.55 0.52
C ARG A 459 -10.00 -41.20 1.16
N ILE A 460 -8.78 -40.70 1.01
CA ILE A 460 -8.36 -39.41 1.58
C ILE A 460 -8.79 -38.31 0.61
N GLY A 461 -9.50 -37.29 1.10
CA GLY A 461 -9.98 -36.16 0.30
C GLY A 461 -10.97 -36.55 -0.80
N ASN A 462 -11.76 -37.59 -0.58
CA ASN A 462 -12.73 -38.11 -1.56
C ASN A 462 -14.14 -37.55 -1.36
N GLY A 463 -14.36 -36.76 -0.31
CA GLY A 463 -15.63 -36.19 0.11
C GLY A 463 -16.53 -37.14 0.90
N GLU A 464 -16.02 -38.25 1.41
CA GLU A 464 -16.73 -39.22 2.27
C GLU A 464 -16.00 -39.37 3.62
N ASP A 465 -16.76 -39.56 4.70
CA ASP A 465 -16.20 -39.80 6.04
C ASP A 465 -15.72 -41.27 6.18
N ASP A 466 -14.52 -41.57 5.72
CA ASP A 466 -13.90 -42.90 5.86
C ASP A 466 -13.19 -43.06 7.23
N CYS A 467 -12.82 -41.97 7.92
CA CYS A 467 -12.27 -41.99 9.28
C CYS A 467 -13.31 -42.08 10.40
N GLY A 468 -14.56 -41.71 10.16
CA GLY A 468 -15.65 -41.65 11.16
C GLY A 468 -15.65 -40.39 12.04
N ASP A 469 -14.83 -39.41 11.69
CA ASP A 469 -14.67 -38.09 12.31
C ASP A 469 -14.26 -37.02 11.28
N TRP A 470 -14.38 -37.31 9.98
CA TRP A 470 -14.00 -36.47 8.84
C TRP A 470 -12.51 -36.10 8.74
N SER A 471 -11.64 -36.66 9.58
CA SER A 471 -10.22 -36.27 9.61
C SER A 471 -9.39 -36.69 8.40
N ASP A 472 -9.94 -37.53 7.52
CA ASP A 472 -9.39 -37.92 6.22
C ASP A 472 -9.68 -36.95 5.07
N GLU A 473 -10.50 -35.94 5.32
CA GLU A 473 -10.91 -34.96 4.33
C GLU A 473 -10.10 -33.65 4.43
N THR A 474 -10.31 -32.71 3.50
CA THR A 474 -9.60 -31.42 3.51
C THR A 474 -10.23 -30.46 4.52
N PRO A 475 -9.51 -30.02 5.57
CA PRO A 475 -10.05 -29.10 6.57
C PRO A 475 -10.51 -27.79 5.94
N ASN A 476 -11.64 -27.24 6.40
CA ASN A 476 -12.25 -25.98 5.96
C ASN A 476 -12.80 -25.95 4.52
N GLU A 477 -12.51 -26.96 3.70
CA GLU A 477 -13.10 -27.10 2.37
C GLU A 477 -14.32 -28.02 2.39
N THR A 478 -14.18 -29.22 2.99
CA THR A 478 -15.23 -30.25 3.00
C THR A 478 -15.83 -30.52 4.38
N TYR A 479 -15.09 -30.25 5.46
CA TYR A 479 -15.55 -30.44 6.85
C TYR A 479 -15.00 -29.38 7.82
N PHE A 480 -15.68 -29.20 8.95
CA PHE A 480 -15.32 -28.30 10.04
C PHE A 480 -14.84 -29.09 11.25
N VAL A 481 -13.74 -28.63 11.87
CA VAL A 481 -13.15 -29.28 13.06
C VAL A 481 -13.74 -28.65 14.31
N CYS A 482 -14.40 -29.47 15.15
CA CYS A 482 -14.92 -29.01 16.43
C CYS A 482 -13.78 -28.67 17.40
N ASN A 483 -13.96 -27.61 18.20
CA ASN A 483 -12.97 -27.12 19.16
C ASN A 483 -12.94 -27.90 20.50
N ASP A 484 -12.99 -29.23 20.44
CA ASP A 484 -12.93 -30.06 21.65
C ASP A 484 -11.47 -30.26 22.11
N TRP A 485 -10.99 -29.37 22.98
CA TRP A 485 -9.72 -29.53 23.68
C TRP A 485 -9.74 -30.78 24.60
N GLY A 486 -9.35 -31.91 24.03
CA GLY A 486 -8.92 -33.11 24.77
C GLY A 486 -9.87 -34.30 24.78
N GLN A 487 -10.91 -34.36 23.94
CA GLN A 487 -11.74 -35.57 23.76
C GLN A 487 -11.60 -36.26 22.38
N GLY A 488 -10.67 -35.83 21.54
CA GLY A 488 -10.51 -36.32 20.17
C GLY A 488 -11.20 -35.34 19.21
N HIS A 489 -10.48 -34.93 18.17
CA HIS A 489 -10.95 -33.92 17.23
C HIS A 489 -12.10 -34.48 16.40
N GLU A 490 -13.33 -34.21 16.81
CA GLU A 490 -14.55 -34.50 16.06
C GLU A 490 -14.65 -33.50 14.90
N GLY A 491 -14.82 -33.99 13.67
CA GLY A 491 -15.14 -33.19 12.52
C GLY A 491 -16.60 -33.41 12.10
N ILE A 492 -17.25 -32.35 11.60
CA ILE A 492 -18.61 -32.39 11.05
C ILE A 492 -18.61 -31.90 9.59
N PRO A 493 -19.59 -32.32 8.77
CA PRO A 493 -19.79 -31.75 7.43
C PRO A 493 -19.94 -30.23 7.44
N ARG A 494 -19.44 -29.55 6.41
CA ARG A 494 -19.49 -28.08 6.33
C ARG A 494 -20.91 -27.51 6.24
N ASP A 495 -21.88 -28.29 5.78
CA ASP A 495 -23.30 -27.90 5.73
C ASP A 495 -24.01 -27.90 7.09
N GLN A 496 -23.34 -28.42 8.14
CA GLN A 496 -23.81 -28.42 9.52
C GLN A 496 -23.22 -27.27 10.35
N VAL A 497 -22.38 -26.41 9.74
CA VAL A 497 -21.85 -25.22 10.41
C VAL A 497 -22.89 -24.10 10.34
N ASN A 498 -23.21 -23.48 11.48
CA ASN A 498 -24.19 -22.40 11.62
C ASN A 498 -25.59 -22.77 11.07
N ASP A 499 -25.98 -24.04 11.17
CA ASP A 499 -27.27 -24.52 10.67
C ASP A 499 -28.42 -24.33 11.70
N GLY A 500 -28.06 -23.90 12.92
CA GLY A 500 -28.96 -23.67 14.04
C GLY A 500 -29.11 -24.87 14.97
N ASN A 501 -28.41 -25.98 14.72
CA ASN A 501 -28.35 -27.16 15.56
C ASN A 501 -26.93 -27.33 16.13
N GLU A 502 -26.85 -27.86 17.36
CA GLU A 502 -25.55 -28.18 17.98
C GLU A 502 -25.12 -29.59 17.51
N ASP A 503 -24.35 -29.67 16.43
CA ASP A 503 -23.79 -30.90 15.86
C ASP A 503 -22.38 -31.20 16.40
N CYS A 504 -21.60 -30.19 16.79
CA CYS A 504 -20.39 -30.41 17.59
C CYS A 504 -20.72 -30.69 19.07
N SER A 505 -19.98 -31.60 19.69
CA SER A 505 -20.14 -31.95 21.12
C SER A 505 -19.94 -30.76 22.08
N ASP A 506 -19.19 -29.73 21.66
CA ASP A 506 -18.94 -28.48 22.38
C ASP A 506 -19.72 -27.27 21.80
N SER A 507 -20.61 -27.52 20.83
CA SER A 507 -21.40 -26.51 20.11
C SER A 507 -20.54 -25.48 19.35
N SER A 508 -19.29 -25.83 19.01
CA SER A 508 -18.37 -24.92 18.31
C SER A 508 -18.69 -24.70 16.85
N ASP A 509 -19.62 -25.48 16.29
CA ASP A 509 -20.17 -25.34 14.95
C ASP A 509 -21.18 -24.20 14.80
N GLU A 510 -21.71 -23.68 15.91
CA GLU A 510 -22.68 -22.60 15.94
C GLU A 510 -22.04 -21.26 16.32
N GLY A 511 -22.14 -20.27 15.44
CA GLY A 511 -21.50 -18.96 15.56
C GLY A 511 -20.08 -18.88 14.99
N VAL A 512 -19.72 -19.80 14.08
CA VAL A 512 -18.43 -19.79 13.37
C VAL A 512 -18.38 -18.63 12.39
N LEU A 513 -17.41 -17.74 12.57
CA LEU A 513 -17.18 -16.58 11.69
C LEU A 513 -16.02 -16.89 10.74
N TRP A 514 -16.26 -16.85 9.44
CA TRP A 514 -15.22 -16.94 8.43
C TRP A 514 -15.45 -15.89 7.33
N MET A 515 -14.34 -15.38 6.79
CA MET A 515 -14.29 -14.28 5.83
C MET A 515 -14.01 -14.88 4.45
N ASP A 516 -14.94 -14.74 3.51
CA ASP A 516 -14.84 -15.33 2.17
C ASP A 516 -14.12 -14.37 1.20
N TYR A 517 -14.42 -13.06 1.30
CA TYR A 517 -13.70 -11.99 0.60
C TYR A 517 -13.85 -10.64 1.31
N VAL A 518 -12.97 -9.69 0.99
CA VAL A 518 -13.12 -8.27 1.33
C VAL A 518 -13.15 -7.48 0.02
N SER A 519 -14.20 -6.71 -0.20
CA SER A 519 -14.30 -5.75 -1.30
C SER A 519 -14.40 -4.34 -0.76
N VAL A 520 -13.78 -3.39 -1.45
CA VAL A 520 -13.87 -1.96 -1.15
C VAL A 520 -14.59 -1.31 -2.31
N GLY A 521 -15.77 -0.75 -2.05
CA GLY A 521 -16.60 -0.08 -3.04
C GLY A 521 -16.72 1.39 -2.68
N VAL A 522 -16.24 2.28 -3.54
CA VAL A 522 -16.43 3.73 -3.40
C VAL A 522 -17.56 4.15 -4.32
N MET A 523 -18.62 4.73 -3.77
CA MET A 523 -19.78 5.19 -4.56
C MET A 523 -20.26 6.57 -4.13
N GLY A 524 -20.82 7.32 -5.08
CA GLY A 524 -21.49 8.59 -4.80
C GLY A 524 -22.94 8.36 -4.38
N MET A 525 -23.33 8.93 -3.23
CA MET A 525 -24.68 8.88 -2.68
C MET A 525 -25.22 10.31 -2.48
N PHE A 526 -26.54 10.46 -2.32
CA PHE A 526 -27.22 11.74 -2.09
C PHE A 526 -27.94 11.70 -0.74
N VAL A 527 -27.65 12.67 0.13
CA VAL A 527 -28.27 12.76 1.46
C VAL A 527 -29.68 13.31 1.34
N CYS A 528 -30.67 12.59 1.87
CA CYS A 528 -32.05 13.04 1.92
C CYS A 528 -32.16 14.38 2.67
N ALA A 529 -33.04 15.28 2.21
CA ALA A 529 -33.10 16.65 2.73
C ALA A 529 -33.51 16.77 4.21
N ASP A 530 -34.17 15.75 4.75
CA ASP A 530 -34.52 15.63 6.17
C ASP A 530 -33.49 14.83 7.01
N GLY A 531 -32.48 14.26 6.36
CA GLY A 531 -31.45 13.42 6.95
C GLY A 531 -31.92 12.00 7.28
N SER A 532 -32.97 11.48 6.63
CA SER A 532 -33.47 10.13 6.85
C SER A 532 -32.51 9.02 6.41
N GLY A 533 -31.53 9.35 5.57
CA GLY A 533 -30.51 8.45 5.06
C GLY A 533 -29.90 8.98 3.78
N GLU A 534 -29.18 8.10 3.09
CA GLU A 534 -28.58 8.38 1.79
C GLU A 534 -29.20 7.47 0.71
N VAL A 535 -29.40 8.02 -0.47
CA VAL A 535 -29.92 7.29 -1.62
C VAL A 535 -28.92 7.33 -2.77
N SER A 536 -28.94 6.30 -3.63
CA SER A 536 -28.06 6.26 -4.81
C SER A 536 -28.60 7.17 -5.91
N GLU A 537 -27.76 7.46 -6.91
CA GLU A 537 -28.15 8.23 -8.10
C GLU A 537 -29.38 7.62 -8.82
N TRP A 538 -29.49 6.29 -8.83
CA TRP A 538 -30.63 5.55 -9.39
C TRP A 538 -31.96 5.75 -8.65
N SER A 539 -31.89 6.32 -7.45
CA SER A 539 -33.05 6.62 -6.61
C SER A 539 -33.59 8.03 -6.88
N LEU A 540 -32.86 8.85 -7.64
CA LEU A 540 -33.28 10.21 -7.98
C LEU A 540 -34.29 10.21 -9.13
N GLU A 541 -35.41 10.90 -8.93
CA GLU A 541 -36.47 11.10 -9.93
C GLU A 541 -36.97 9.80 -10.60
N ASN A 542 -36.88 8.67 -9.89
CA ASN A 542 -37.18 7.35 -10.43
C ASN A 542 -38.69 6.99 -10.32
N GLY A 543 -39.46 7.84 -9.62
CA GLY A 543 -40.89 7.68 -9.39
C GLY A 543 -41.25 7.00 -8.06
N TRP A 544 -40.28 6.73 -7.19
CA TRP A 544 -40.42 6.06 -5.91
C TRP A 544 -39.85 6.91 -4.78
N ASP A 545 -40.53 6.86 -3.64
CA ASP A 545 -40.18 7.63 -2.43
C ASP A 545 -39.14 6.82 -1.65
N ASP A 546 -37.87 6.94 -2.04
CA ASP A 546 -36.73 6.24 -1.46
C ASP A 546 -36.12 7.04 -0.28
N CYS A 547 -36.25 8.37 -0.28
CA CYS A 547 -36.11 9.22 0.91
C CYS A 547 -37.42 9.29 1.71
N ASP A 548 -37.39 9.29 3.05
CA ASP A 548 -38.62 9.29 3.87
C ASP A 548 -39.49 10.56 3.67
N ASP A 549 -38.88 11.65 3.16
CA ASP A 549 -39.53 12.93 2.88
C ASP A 549 -39.81 13.19 1.38
N GLY A 550 -39.44 12.25 0.51
CA GLY A 550 -39.59 12.34 -0.95
C GLY A 550 -38.74 13.41 -1.61
N SER A 551 -37.63 13.77 -0.99
CA SER A 551 -36.72 14.79 -1.51
C SER A 551 -35.91 14.33 -2.73
N ASP A 552 -35.72 13.02 -2.88
CA ASP A 552 -35.19 12.31 -4.04
C ASP A 552 -36.09 12.40 -5.29
N GLU A 553 -37.38 12.64 -5.10
CA GLU A 553 -38.37 12.73 -6.19
C GLU A 553 -38.66 14.18 -6.65
N LEU A 554 -37.93 15.15 -6.11
CA LEU A 554 -38.05 16.55 -6.53
C LEU A 554 -37.44 16.73 -7.92
N PRO A 555 -38.03 17.59 -8.79
CA PRO A 555 -37.38 17.94 -10.04
C PRO A 555 -36.04 18.64 -9.73
N ASP A 556 -34.97 18.17 -10.35
CA ASP A 556 -33.58 18.53 -10.08
C ASP A 556 -33.06 18.03 -8.71
N ALA A 557 -33.44 16.81 -8.30
CA ALA A 557 -33.03 16.22 -7.02
C ALA A 557 -31.49 16.10 -6.92
N GLU A 558 -30.83 15.78 -8.03
CA GLU A 558 -29.38 15.70 -8.16
C GLU A 558 -28.67 17.02 -7.79
N GLY A 559 -29.26 18.16 -8.15
CA GLY A 559 -28.74 19.49 -7.81
C GLY A 559 -29.24 20.04 -6.46
N ALA A 560 -30.27 19.41 -5.87
CA ALA A 560 -30.92 19.88 -4.65
C ALA A 560 -30.45 19.16 -3.39
N LEU A 561 -30.00 17.90 -3.51
CA LEU A 561 -29.49 17.08 -2.44
C LEU A 561 -27.97 17.18 -2.31
N GLU A 562 -27.45 16.95 -1.11
CA GLU A 562 -26.01 16.96 -0.86
C GLU A 562 -25.40 15.63 -1.31
N ARG A 563 -24.49 15.67 -2.29
CA ARG A 563 -23.72 14.49 -2.72
C ARG A 563 -22.61 14.19 -1.72
N VAL A 564 -22.52 12.95 -1.30
CA VAL A 564 -21.48 12.43 -0.40
C VAL A 564 -20.81 11.21 -1.02
N THR A 565 -19.50 11.12 -0.88
CA THR A 565 -18.73 9.94 -1.30
C THR A 565 -18.70 8.95 -0.16
N LEU A 566 -19.32 7.79 -0.35
CA LEU A 566 -19.34 6.71 0.63
C LEU A 566 -18.34 5.63 0.19
N ALA A 567 -17.31 5.43 1.01
CA ALA A 567 -16.35 4.33 0.86
C ALA A 567 -16.83 3.17 1.74
N THR A 568 -17.36 2.14 1.09
CA THR A 568 -17.89 0.94 1.73
C THR A 568 -16.81 -0.14 1.74
N VAL A 569 -16.55 -0.76 2.90
CA VAL A 569 -15.68 -1.93 3.01
C VAL A 569 -16.58 -3.12 3.31
N ASN A 570 -16.86 -3.91 2.29
CA ASN A 570 -17.76 -5.05 2.40
C ASN A 570 -16.93 -6.33 2.63
N ALA A 571 -17.11 -6.94 3.79
CA ALA A 571 -16.55 -8.24 4.10
C ALA A 571 -17.64 -9.31 3.92
N GLY A 572 -17.58 -10.06 2.82
CA GLY A 572 -18.55 -11.11 2.52
C GLY A 572 -18.38 -12.33 3.44
N GLY A 573 -19.43 -12.62 4.21
CA GLY A 573 -19.60 -13.79 5.09
C GLY A 573 -20.99 -13.80 5.77
N TYR A 574 -21.43 -14.92 6.36
CA TYR A 574 -22.74 -15.00 7.02
C TYR A 574 -22.78 -14.21 8.34
N ASN A 575 -23.58 -13.13 8.44
CA ASN A 575 -23.78 -12.35 9.68
C ASN A 575 -25.25 -11.94 9.89
N GLN A 576 -25.77 -12.04 11.14
CA GLN A 576 -27.09 -11.52 11.54
C GLN A 576 -27.10 -10.92 12.98
N GLN A 577 -27.81 -9.79 13.15
CA GLN A 577 -28.50 -9.19 14.33
C GLN A 577 -27.88 -7.92 14.98
N ASP A 578 -28.53 -6.88 15.59
CA ASP A 578 -29.88 -6.34 15.99
C ASP A 578 -29.88 -5.93 17.51
N VAL A 579 -30.44 -4.77 17.92
CA VAL A 579 -30.48 -4.28 19.34
C VAL A 579 -31.82 -4.62 20.04
N ASN A 580 -31.79 -5.06 21.30
CA ASN A 580 -32.92 -5.71 22.00
C ASN A 580 -33.76 -4.82 22.96
N ASP A 581 -35.04 -5.15 23.10
CA ASP A 581 -36.04 -4.48 23.96
C ASP A 581 -35.82 -4.63 25.48
N ASP A 582 -34.87 -5.45 25.94
CA ASP A 582 -34.67 -5.82 27.35
C ASP A 582 -33.67 -4.93 28.12
N GLY A 583 -33.10 -3.93 27.46
CA GLY A 583 -32.12 -3.00 28.04
C GLY A 583 -30.67 -3.44 27.88
N THR A 584 -30.40 -4.53 27.14
CA THR A 584 -29.06 -4.87 26.68
C THR A 584 -28.67 -4.02 25.47
N VAL A 585 -27.40 -3.62 25.40
CA VAL A 585 -26.85 -2.83 24.27
C VAL A 585 -25.82 -3.68 23.54
N VAL A 586 -26.02 -3.78 22.24
CA VAL A 586 -25.09 -4.37 21.29
C VAL A 586 -24.22 -3.22 20.77
N VAL A 587 -22.95 -3.17 21.18
CA VAL A 587 -21.99 -2.17 20.71
C VAL A 587 -21.28 -2.74 19.49
N ALA A 588 -21.29 -1.96 18.42
CA ALA A 588 -20.92 -2.38 17.09
C ALA A 588 -19.64 -1.62 16.67
N THR A 589 -18.54 -2.34 16.43
CA THR A 589 -17.23 -1.77 16.05
C THR A 589 -16.82 -2.21 14.64
N GLY A 590 -16.33 -1.29 13.82
CA GLY A 590 -16.09 -1.45 12.37
C GLY A 590 -14.71 -1.96 11.95
N SER A 591 -13.97 -2.63 12.82
CA SER A 591 -12.60 -3.07 12.54
C SER A 591 -12.36 -4.47 13.10
N PRO A 592 -11.74 -5.40 12.35
CA PRO A 592 -11.44 -6.74 12.85
C PRO A 592 -10.46 -6.69 14.03
N ASP A 593 -10.81 -7.39 15.11
CA ASP A 593 -10.10 -7.39 16.40
C ASP A 593 -8.86 -8.28 16.35
N LEU A 594 -7.67 -7.68 16.18
CA LEU A 594 -6.38 -8.39 16.19
C LEU A 594 -5.62 -8.27 17.52
N SER A 595 -6.15 -7.62 18.56
CA SER A 595 -5.38 -7.37 19.82
C SER A 595 -6.17 -7.35 21.14
N GLY A 596 -7.42 -7.85 21.17
CA GLY A 596 -8.24 -7.89 22.40
C GLY A 596 -9.00 -6.59 22.67
N THR A 597 -9.22 -5.79 21.63
CA THR A 597 -9.94 -4.51 21.64
C THR A 597 -11.39 -4.65 22.12
N ARG A 598 -12.03 -5.81 21.87
CA ARG A 598 -13.40 -6.11 22.34
C ARG A 598 -13.56 -6.08 23.85
N THR A 599 -12.60 -6.64 24.58
CA THR A 599 -12.64 -6.67 26.06
C THR A 599 -12.45 -5.26 26.62
N SER A 600 -11.55 -4.48 26.01
CA SER A 600 -11.24 -3.10 26.40
C SER A 600 -12.41 -2.14 26.14
N LEU A 601 -13.04 -2.21 24.98
CA LEU A 601 -14.24 -1.43 24.63
C LEU A 601 -15.44 -1.80 25.50
N ALA A 602 -15.61 -3.07 25.86
CA ALA A 602 -16.70 -3.53 26.71
C ALA A 602 -16.57 -2.93 28.13
N MET A 603 -15.34 -2.86 28.66
CA MET A 603 -15.05 -2.22 29.93
C MET A 603 -15.26 -0.69 29.88
N MET A 604 -14.85 -0.02 28.79
CA MET A 604 -15.02 1.43 28.61
C MET A 604 -16.50 1.84 28.47
N ALA A 605 -17.30 1.06 27.73
CA ALA A 605 -18.74 1.30 27.57
C ALA A 605 -19.52 1.07 28.87
N ALA A 606 -19.19 0.01 29.61
CA ALA A 606 -19.78 -0.28 30.93
C ALA A 606 -19.52 0.86 31.93
N GLU A 607 -18.28 1.37 32.00
CA GLU A 607 -17.90 2.46 32.90
C GLU A 607 -18.56 3.80 32.52
N THR A 608 -18.60 4.12 31.23
CA THR A 608 -19.15 5.40 30.72
C THR A 608 -20.67 5.48 30.86
N LEU A 609 -21.37 4.37 30.63
CA LEU A 609 -22.84 4.30 30.68
C LEU A 609 -23.38 3.93 32.07
N GLY A 610 -22.49 3.54 33.00
CA GLY A 610 -22.85 3.16 34.37
C GLY A 610 -23.65 1.85 34.45
N ILE A 611 -23.42 0.92 33.53
CA ILE A 611 -24.06 -0.39 33.40
C ILE A 611 -23.05 -1.51 33.72
N ASP A 612 -23.52 -2.68 34.17
CA ASP A 612 -22.63 -3.78 34.55
C ASP A 612 -21.92 -4.36 33.33
N TYR A 613 -20.63 -4.67 33.47
CA TYR A 613 -19.81 -5.21 32.37
C TYR A 613 -20.41 -6.46 31.73
N HIS A 614 -21.06 -7.33 32.52
CA HIS A 614 -21.67 -8.55 32.01
C HIS A 614 -22.94 -8.30 31.17
N ASP A 615 -23.48 -7.09 31.20
CA ASP A 615 -24.65 -6.66 30.44
C ASP A 615 -24.28 -5.89 29.14
N VAL A 616 -22.98 -5.76 28.86
CA VAL A 616 -22.44 -5.14 27.62
C VAL A 616 -21.94 -6.22 26.68
N ARG A 617 -22.53 -6.31 25.48
CA ARG A 617 -22.05 -7.21 24.42
C ARG A 617 -21.45 -6.41 23.28
N ILE A 618 -20.20 -6.73 22.94
CA ILE A 618 -19.50 -6.16 21.79
C ILE A 618 -19.56 -7.12 20.62
N THR A 619 -20.10 -6.59 19.55
CA THR A 619 -20.22 -7.18 18.21
C THR A 619 -19.38 -6.33 17.27
N VAL A 620 -18.77 -6.95 16.28
CA VAL A 620 -18.14 -6.21 15.19
C VAL A 620 -19.28 -5.90 14.22
N ALA A 621 -19.59 -4.62 14.02
CA ALA A 621 -20.57 -4.25 12.99
C ALA A 621 -19.85 -4.10 11.68
N ASP A 622 -20.46 -4.65 10.64
CA ASP A 622 -20.15 -4.34 9.26
C ASP A 622 -20.32 -2.83 9.06
N THR A 623 -19.22 -2.12 8.81
CA THR A 623 -19.25 -0.71 8.42
C THR A 623 -19.63 -0.65 6.96
N ALA A 624 -20.93 -0.46 6.75
CA ALA A 624 -21.47 0.08 5.51
C ALA A 624 -20.61 1.26 5.03
#